data_AF-A0AAD6U847-F1
#
_entry.id   AF-A0AAD6U847-F1
#
_cell.length_a   1.000
_cell.length_b   1.000
_cell.length_c   1.000
_cell.angle_alpha   90.00
_cell.angle_beta   90.00
_cell.angle_gamma   90.00
#
_symmetry.space_group_name_H-M   'P 1'
#
loop_
_entity.id
_entity.type
_entity.pdbx_description
1 polymer ?
#
loop_
_entity_poly.entity_id
_entity_poly.type
_entity_poly.pdbx_seq_one_letter_code
_entity_poly.pdbx_strand_id
1 'polypeptide(L)'
;MLRQLISVALAALVVVAAAEYAETVEGYKFITSGPRVSASKAEYEVATHKTAVELLKMRLGEEELLSLLEPDPTGAEPIWHELFANSTPSSWMLAGDNMQAAASIPNATLSHDELKTALIQFKERIGEDSLMAMLKPDIVAADVIWHEVIANSTPGSWVPAYGRAVCLLPNVTALGFAMWSASPLEDAVNNAANAEHYGKRTVEIAPGVLTSEILEGWGGVTTLFTVPNYTTPPNRTMYPFLDENPKFPYQGAGDKVLRDGTGAVFGVLHIAIRDVDGADYGETGSGIEISAAVWYGDGAGDDFLEAERQHMVIEIVNVALQAQKDIESGVFVVPSFGSKSK
;
A
#
# COMPACT_ATOMS: atom_id res chain seq x y z
N MET A 1 -27.10 -37.41 -37.78
CA MET A 1 -27.66 -36.49 -36.76
C MET A 1 -26.85 -36.72 -35.50
N LEU A 2 -26.12 -35.81 -34.86
CA LEU A 2 -26.08 -34.35 -34.85
C LEU A 2 -24.65 -33.98 -34.37
N ARG A 3 -23.99 -33.04 -35.06
CA ARG A 3 -22.69 -32.47 -34.68
C ARG A 3 -22.90 -31.58 -33.45
N GLN A 4 -22.09 -31.72 -32.40
CA GLN A 4 -21.91 -30.69 -31.39
C GLN A 4 -20.57 -29.98 -31.64
N LEU A 5 -20.68 -28.75 -32.13
CA LEU A 5 -19.62 -27.77 -32.24
C LEU A 5 -19.32 -27.26 -30.82
N ILE A 6 -18.10 -27.49 -30.34
CA ILE A 6 -17.56 -26.77 -29.18
C ILE A 6 -17.15 -25.41 -29.72
N SER A 7 -17.95 -24.39 -29.42
CA SER A 7 -17.61 -23.00 -29.66
C SER A 7 -16.49 -22.59 -28.71
N VAL A 8 -15.27 -22.52 -29.23
CA VAL A 8 -14.16 -21.82 -28.57
C VAL A 8 -14.44 -20.33 -28.71
N ALA A 9 -15.04 -19.74 -27.67
CA ALA A 9 -15.13 -18.30 -27.54
C ALA A 9 -13.72 -17.77 -27.23
N LEU A 10 -13.05 -17.27 -28.26
CA LEU A 10 -11.82 -16.51 -28.11
C LEU A 10 -12.19 -15.15 -27.50
N ALA A 11 -12.16 -15.04 -26.18
CA ALA A 11 -12.25 -13.74 -25.51
C ALA A 11 -10.95 -12.99 -25.83
N ALA A 12 -11.03 -11.98 -26.70
CA ALA A 12 -9.93 -11.06 -26.92
C ALA A 12 -9.74 -10.26 -25.63
N LEU A 13 -8.65 -10.53 -24.89
CA LEU A 13 -8.20 -9.65 -23.82
C LEU A 13 -7.85 -8.30 -24.45
N VAL A 14 -8.70 -7.30 -24.23
CA VAL A 14 -8.30 -5.91 -24.43
C VAL A 14 -7.39 -5.58 -23.27
N VAL A 15 -6.08 -5.66 -23.50
CA VAL A 15 -5.09 -5.10 -22.58
C VAL A 15 -5.22 -3.58 -22.70
N VAL A 16 -6.02 -2.98 -21.82
CA VAL A 16 -5.97 -1.53 -21.63
C VAL A 16 -4.59 -1.27 -21.04
N ALA A 17 -3.71 -0.65 -21.82
CA ALA A 17 -2.43 -0.19 -21.28
C ALA A 17 -2.74 0.75 -20.11
N ALA A 18 -2.30 0.39 -18.91
CA ALA A 18 -2.46 1.24 -17.73
C ALA A 18 -1.83 2.60 -18.04
N ALA A 19 -2.53 3.68 -17.70
CA ALA A 19 -2.02 5.02 -17.94
C ALA A 19 -0.78 5.25 -17.06
N GLU A 20 0.32 5.71 -17.66
CA GLU A 20 1.51 6.14 -16.93
C GLU A 20 1.37 7.59 -16.52
N TYR A 21 1.81 7.92 -15.31
CA TYR A 21 1.89 9.29 -14.80
C TYR A 21 3.34 9.61 -14.44
N ALA A 22 3.83 10.77 -14.86
CA ALA A 22 5.18 11.20 -14.53
C ALA A 22 5.13 12.48 -13.69
N GLU A 23 5.78 12.45 -12.53
CA GLU A 23 5.79 13.57 -11.58
C GLU A 23 7.16 13.78 -10.94
N THR A 24 7.31 14.95 -10.29
CA THR A 24 8.48 15.26 -9.47
C THR A 24 8.04 15.40 -8.02
N VAL A 25 8.56 14.55 -7.14
CA VAL A 25 8.30 14.57 -5.70
C VAL A 25 9.61 14.82 -4.98
N GLU A 26 9.67 15.87 -4.16
CA GLU A 26 10.87 16.27 -3.41
C GLU A 26 12.14 16.42 -4.29
N GLY A 27 11.97 16.84 -5.54
CA GLY A 27 13.07 17.04 -6.49
C GLY A 27 13.49 15.78 -7.26
N TYR A 28 12.88 14.63 -6.99
CA TYR A 28 13.13 13.37 -7.69
C TYR A 28 11.99 13.02 -8.65
N LYS A 29 12.33 12.39 -9.78
CA LYS A 29 11.36 12.00 -10.81
C LYS A 29 10.80 10.61 -10.54
N PHE A 30 9.48 10.49 -10.64
CA PHE A 30 8.74 9.24 -10.56
C PHE A 30 7.90 9.04 -11.82
N ILE A 31 7.85 7.81 -12.32
CA ILE A 31 6.92 7.40 -13.38
C ILE A 31 6.11 6.23 -12.84
N THR A 32 4.84 6.47 -12.54
CA THR A 32 3.94 5.53 -11.89
C THR A 32 2.93 4.95 -12.87
N SER A 33 2.46 3.74 -12.60
CA SER A 33 1.43 3.05 -13.40
C SER A 33 0.74 1.98 -12.58
N GLY A 34 -0.40 1.50 -13.07
CA GLY A 34 -1.22 0.49 -12.39
C GLY A 34 -2.68 0.92 -12.27
N PRO A 35 -2.99 2.00 -11.53
CA PRO A 35 -4.35 2.54 -11.42
C PRO A 35 -5.01 2.77 -12.78
N ARG A 36 -6.32 2.52 -12.87
CA ARG A 36 -7.12 2.76 -14.08
C ARG A 36 -7.14 4.23 -14.44
N VAL A 37 -7.22 5.09 -13.43
CA VAL A 37 -7.18 6.55 -13.59
C VAL A 37 -5.83 7.03 -13.11
N SER A 38 -4.96 7.36 -14.06
CA SER A 38 -3.67 7.99 -13.78
C SER A 38 -3.86 9.35 -13.12
N ALA A 39 -3.24 9.54 -11.96
CA ALA A 39 -3.16 10.78 -11.21
C ALA A 39 -1.81 10.87 -10.47
N SER A 40 -1.51 12.04 -9.91
CA SER A 40 -0.37 12.23 -9.02
C SER A 40 -0.53 11.46 -7.72
N LYS A 41 0.60 11.14 -7.08
CA LYS A 41 0.61 10.59 -5.72
C LYS A 41 -0.22 11.42 -4.76
N ALA A 42 -0.10 12.75 -4.81
CA ALA A 42 -0.83 13.65 -3.93
C ALA A 42 -2.35 13.56 -4.12
N GLU A 43 -2.82 13.37 -5.37
CA GLU A 43 -4.25 13.17 -5.65
C GLU A 43 -4.77 11.86 -5.05
N TYR A 44 -4.00 10.76 -5.14
CA TYR A 44 -4.37 9.51 -4.47
C TYR A 44 -4.32 9.66 -2.94
N GLU A 45 -3.29 10.32 -2.40
CA GLU A 45 -3.11 10.51 -0.96
C GLU A 45 -4.25 11.32 -0.33
N VAL A 46 -4.78 12.35 -1.00
CA VAL A 46 -5.89 13.14 -0.43
C VAL A 46 -7.09 12.25 -0.08
N ALA A 47 -7.40 11.25 -0.91
CA ALA A 47 -8.49 10.32 -0.63
C ALA A 47 -8.19 9.44 0.59
N THR A 48 -6.99 8.87 0.68
CA THR A 48 -6.59 7.98 1.79
C THR A 48 -6.49 8.75 3.11
N HIS A 49 -6.00 10.00 3.10
CA HIS A 49 -5.98 10.87 4.28
C HIS A 49 -7.38 11.18 4.80
N LYS A 50 -8.33 11.49 3.91
CA LYS A 50 -9.72 11.72 4.30
C LYS A 50 -10.34 10.48 4.95
N THR A 51 -10.21 9.32 4.30
CA THR A 51 -10.70 8.05 4.85
C THR A 51 -10.11 7.78 6.23
N ALA A 52 -8.79 7.92 6.38
CA ALA A 52 -8.13 7.64 7.65
C ALA A 52 -8.55 8.59 8.77
N VAL A 53 -8.65 9.90 8.49
CA VAL A 53 -9.09 10.89 9.48
C VAL A 53 -10.54 10.66 9.88
N GLU A 54 -11.42 10.35 8.92
CA GLU A 54 -12.83 10.03 9.21
C GLU A 54 -12.97 8.78 10.07
N LEU A 55 -12.19 7.73 9.79
CA LEU A 55 -12.18 6.50 10.59
C LEU A 55 -11.76 6.80 12.02
N LEU A 56 -10.66 7.52 12.22
CA LEU A 56 -10.19 7.90 13.55
C LEU A 56 -11.20 8.79 14.28
N LYS A 57 -11.81 9.75 13.59
CA LYS A 57 -12.88 10.61 14.14
C LYS A 57 -14.08 9.78 14.61
N MET A 58 -14.52 8.82 13.79
CA MET A 58 -15.66 7.95 14.13
C MET A 58 -15.38 7.11 15.38
N ARG A 59 -14.14 6.68 15.58
CA ARG A 59 -13.77 5.74 16.63
C ARG A 59 -13.38 6.39 17.95
N LEU A 60 -12.65 7.50 17.92
CA LEU A 60 -12.27 8.25 19.12
C LEU A 60 -13.35 9.23 19.57
N GLY A 61 -14.15 9.72 18.64
CA GLY A 61 -14.97 10.90 18.85
C GLY A 61 -14.15 12.18 18.67
N GLU A 62 -14.85 13.25 18.32
CA GLU A 62 -14.23 14.54 18.00
C GLU A 62 -13.49 15.17 19.18
N GLU A 63 -14.05 15.06 20.39
CA GLU A 63 -13.46 15.64 21.61
C GLU A 63 -12.11 15.00 21.97
N GLU A 64 -12.04 13.66 21.93
CA GLU A 64 -10.79 12.94 22.25
C GLU A 64 -9.75 13.10 21.15
N LEU A 65 -10.19 13.18 19.89
CA LEU A 65 -9.28 13.46 18.79
C LEU A 65 -8.68 14.86 18.93
N LEU A 66 -9.46 15.88 19.28
CA LEU A 66 -8.95 17.22 19.57
C LEU A 66 -8.04 17.25 20.81
N SER A 67 -8.40 16.53 21.88
CA SER A 67 -7.59 16.45 23.11
C SER A 67 -6.21 15.86 22.84
N LEU A 68 -6.14 14.87 21.95
CA LEU A 68 -4.89 14.28 21.50
C LEU A 68 -3.98 15.28 20.80
N LEU A 69 -4.43 16.45 20.34
CA LEU A 69 -3.55 17.46 19.75
C LEU A 69 -2.99 18.44 20.78
N GLU A 70 -3.51 18.47 22.00
CA GLU A 70 -3.06 19.42 23.02
C GLU A 70 -1.77 18.95 23.75
N PRO A 71 -0.86 19.87 24.15
CA PRO A 71 -0.75 21.21 23.59
C PRO A 71 -0.37 21.09 22.11
N ASP A 72 -1.02 21.90 21.27
CA ASP A 72 -0.75 21.90 19.84
C ASP A 72 0.65 22.49 19.60
N PRO A 73 1.65 21.65 19.26
CA PRO A 73 3.01 22.12 19.10
C PRO A 73 3.20 22.82 17.75
N THR A 74 2.20 22.77 16.86
CA THR A 74 2.25 23.25 15.49
C THR A 74 1.46 24.53 15.25
N GLY A 75 0.53 24.89 16.13
CA GLY A 75 -0.39 26.02 15.94
C GLY A 75 -1.52 25.76 14.92
N ALA A 76 -1.74 24.49 14.57
CA ALA A 76 -2.79 24.01 13.69
C ALA A 76 -4.16 23.76 14.38
N GLU A 77 -4.36 24.14 15.65
CA GLU A 77 -5.63 24.01 16.38
C GLU A 77 -6.85 24.52 15.57
N PRO A 78 -6.83 25.73 14.95
CA PRO A 78 -7.97 26.22 14.17
C PRO A 78 -8.30 25.34 12.95
N ILE A 79 -7.27 24.74 12.37
CA ILE A 79 -7.31 23.88 11.19
C ILE A 79 -8.06 22.56 11.50
N TRP A 80 -7.79 21.97 12.66
CA TRP A 80 -8.44 20.71 13.08
C TRP A 80 -9.91 20.92 13.44
N HIS A 81 -10.22 22.01 14.15
CA HIS A 81 -11.61 22.36 14.43
C HIS A 81 -12.43 22.57 13.16
N GLU A 82 -11.86 23.18 12.11
CA GLU A 82 -12.54 23.33 10.82
C GLU A 82 -12.78 21.99 10.11
N LEU A 83 -11.79 21.10 10.11
CA LEU A 83 -11.93 19.77 9.51
C LEU A 83 -12.99 18.93 10.23
N PHE A 84 -13.05 19.01 11.57
CA PHE A 84 -14.04 18.26 12.33
C PHE A 84 -15.43 18.88 12.25
N ALA A 85 -15.56 20.21 12.26
CA ALA A 85 -16.86 20.87 12.12
C ALA A 85 -17.54 20.57 10.77
N ASN A 86 -16.76 20.29 9.71
CA ASN A 86 -17.27 20.08 8.36
C ASN A 86 -17.42 18.61 7.93
N SER A 87 -16.97 17.65 8.75
CA SER A 87 -17.13 16.21 8.47
C SER A 87 -18.46 15.69 9.04
N THR A 88 -19.43 15.40 8.17
CA THR A 88 -20.74 14.84 8.57
C THR A 88 -20.70 13.31 8.64
N PRO A 89 -21.18 12.67 9.73
CA PRO A 89 -21.06 11.21 9.91
C PRO A 89 -21.90 10.31 8.99
N SER A 90 -22.69 10.82 8.05
CA SER A 90 -23.98 10.19 7.71
C SER A 90 -24.15 9.53 6.34
N SER A 91 -23.12 9.14 5.56
CA SER A 91 -23.39 8.58 4.22
C SER A 91 -22.68 7.30 3.75
N TRP A 92 -21.74 6.68 4.48
CA TRP A 92 -20.86 5.69 3.82
C TRP A 92 -20.77 4.30 4.47
N MET A 93 -21.65 3.97 5.42
CA MET A 93 -21.74 2.63 5.99
C MET A 93 -22.63 1.70 5.13
N LEU A 94 -22.25 1.45 3.87
CA LEU A 94 -22.62 0.22 3.17
C LEU A 94 -21.50 -0.13 2.19
N ALA A 95 -20.95 -1.33 2.37
CA ALA A 95 -19.95 -1.95 1.52
C ALA A 95 -20.27 -1.81 0.02
N GLY A 96 -19.25 -1.50 -0.79
CA GLY A 96 -19.24 -1.84 -2.21
C GLY A 96 -19.64 -0.77 -3.23
N ASP A 97 -20.28 0.34 -2.84
CA ASP A 97 -20.75 1.34 -3.80
C ASP A 97 -19.98 2.67 -3.72
N ASN A 98 -19.09 2.87 -4.70
CA ASN A 98 -18.49 4.16 -5.13
C ASN A 98 -17.49 4.87 -4.19
N MET A 99 -16.19 4.63 -4.43
CA MET A 99 -15.11 5.59 -4.10
C MET A 99 -15.34 7.00 -4.69
N GLN A 100 -16.19 7.15 -5.72
CA GLN A 100 -16.51 8.47 -6.29
C GLN A 100 -17.28 9.40 -5.35
N ALA A 101 -17.78 8.89 -4.22
CA ALA A 101 -18.64 9.65 -3.35
C ALA A 101 -17.90 10.37 -2.19
N ALA A 102 -16.61 10.07 -1.99
CA ALA A 102 -15.71 10.85 -1.12
C ALA A 102 -15.42 12.27 -1.65
N ALA A 103 -15.95 12.63 -2.81
CA ALA A 103 -15.75 13.92 -3.48
C ALA A 103 -16.63 15.08 -2.96
N SER A 104 -17.53 14.86 -1.99
CA SER A 104 -18.49 15.90 -1.56
C SER A 104 -18.36 16.36 -0.11
N ILE A 105 -17.16 16.32 0.49
CA ILE A 105 -16.87 17.16 1.65
C ILE A 105 -16.57 18.57 1.11
N PRO A 106 -17.26 19.64 1.54
CA PRO A 106 -16.92 21.00 1.16
C PRO A 106 -15.43 21.23 1.40
N ASN A 107 -14.72 21.71 0.37
CA ASN A 107 -13.28 22.03 0.35
C ASN A 107 -12.73 22.32 1.75
N ALA A 108 -12.13 21.31 2.39
CA ALA A 108 -11.27 21.56 3.52
C ALA A 108 -10.15 22.47 3.01
N THR A 109 -9.98 23.61 3.66
CA THR A 109 -8.98 24.66 3.40
C THR A 109 -7.54 24.20 3.68
N LEU A 110 -7.37 22.96 4.13
CA LEU A 110 -6.09 22.38 4.47
C LEU A 110 -5.36 21.92 3.24
N SER A 111 -4.09 22.31 3.16
CA SER A 111 -3.16 21.69 2.24
C SER A 111 -3.03 20.20 2.56
N HIS A 112 -2.72 19.41 1.54
CA HIS A 112 -2.42 17.99 1.68
C HIS A 112 -1.31 17.73 2.72
N ASP A 113 -0.30 18.61 2.80
CA ASP A 113 0.81 18.49 3.75
C ASP A 113 0.37 18.69 5.21
N GLU A 114 -0.59 19.59 5.46
CA GLU A 114 -1.16 19.79 6.80
C GLU A 114 -1.94 18.55 7.25
N LEU A 115 -2.79 18.00 6.37
CA LEU A 115 -3.53 16.75 6.62
C LEU A 115 -2.60 15.58 6.96
N LYS A 116 -1.55 15.41 6.16
CA LYS A 116 -0.54 14.37 6.36
C LYS A 116 0.16 14.52 7.70
N THR A 117 0.63 15.72 8.01
CA THR A 117 1.40 16.01 9.23
C THR A 117 0.61 15.64 10.48
N ALA A 118 -0.66 16.04 10.57
CA ALA A 118 -1.42 15.71 11.77
C ALA A 118 -1.88 14.26 11.83
N LEU A 119 -2.20 13.63 10.69
CA LEU A 119 -2.53 12.22 10.72
C LEU A 119 -1.38 11.39 11.30
N ILE A 120 -0.13 11.73 10.95
CA ILE A 120 1.06 11.13 11.54
C ILE A 120 1.09 11.39 13.05
N GLN A 121 0.93 12.65 13.49
CA GLN A 121 0.95 13.01 14.91
C GLN A 121 -0.16 12.31 15.72
N PHE A 122 -1.37 12.18 15.17
CA PHE A 122 -2.47 11.46 15.78
C PHE A 122 -2.10 10.01 16.03
N LYS A 123 -1.66 9.31 14.98
CA LYS A 123 -1.27 7.91 15.07
C LYS A 123 -0.14 7.69 16.07
N GLU A 124 0.87 8.57 16.07
CA GLU A 124 1.99 8.52 17.01
C GLU A 124 1.53 8.69 18.47
N ARG A 125 0.62 9.63 18.74
CA ARG A 125 0.12 9.88 20.10
C ARG A 125 -0.82 8.79 20.61
N ILE A 126 -1.63 8.20 19.72
CA ILE A 126 -2.49 7.06 20.05
C ILE A 126 -1.63 5.81 20.33
N GLY A 127 -0.61 5.59 19.51
CA GLY A 127 0.25 4.42 19.54
C GLY A 127 -0.39 3.20 18.87
N GLU A 128 0.45 2.32 18.33
CA GLU A 128 0.04 1.17 17.53
C GLU A 128 -0.93 0.22 18.25
N ASP A 129 -0.62 -0.18 19.49
CA ASP A 129 -1.48 -1.12 20.23
C ASP A 129 -2.88 -0.52 20.51
N SER A 130 -2.95 0.78 20.78
CA SER A 130 -4.22 1.48 20.97
C SER A 130 -4.98 1.62 19.66
N LEU A 131 -4.29 1.89 18.54
CA LEU A 131 -4.90 1.89 17.19
C LEU A 131 -5.51 0.52 16.88
N MET A 132 -4.77 -0.56 17.09
CA MET A 132 -5.27 -1.93 16.90
C MET A 132 -6.47 -2.24 17.79
N ALA A 133 -6.44 -1.85 19.06
CA ALA A 133 -7.56 -2.06 19.98
C ALA A 133 -8.81 -1.26 19.57
N MET A 134 -8.62 -0.01 19.16
CA MET A 134 -9.67 0.92 18.75
C MET A 134 -10.35 0.49 17.44
N LEU A 135 -9.56 0.04 16.46
CA LEU A 135 -10.03 -0.38 15.14
C LEU A 135 -10.54 -1.82 15.11
N LYS A 136 -10.64 -2.49 16.26
CA LYS A 136 -11.17 -3.86 16.37
C LYS A 136 -12.54 -4.07 15.68
N PRO A 137 -13.52 -3.15 15.77
CA PRO A 137 -14.78 -3.31 15.05
C PRO A 137 -14.60 -3.36 13.52
N ASP A 138 -13.69 -2.54 12.97
CA ASP A 138 -13.38 -2.50 11.54
C ASP A 138 -12.63 -3.76 11.10
N ILE A 139 -11.69 -4.25 11.91
CA ILE A 139 -10.97 -5.51 11.67
C ILE A 139 -11.95 -6.67 11.56
N VAL A 140 -12.89 -6.79 12.50
CA VAL A 140 -13.91 -7.86 12.46
C VAL A 140 -14.82 -7.73 11.23
N ALA A 141 -15.16 -6.51 10.81
CA ALA A 141 -15.93 -6.30 9.59
C ALA A 141 -15.13 -6.71 8.34
N ALA A 142 -13.84 -6.38 8.29
CA ALA A 142 -12.95 -6.80 7.22
C ALA A 142 -12.81 -8.32 7.13
N ASP A 143 -12.68 -9.02 8.27
CA ASP A 143 -12.61 -10.48 8.29
C ASP A 143 -13.83 -11.12 7.58
N VAL A 144 -15.04 -10.61 7.86
CA VAL A 144 -16.28 -11.08 7.19
C VAL A 144 -16.20 -10.86 5.68
N ILE A 145 -15.81 -9.66 5.24
CA ILE A 145 -15.67 -9.32 3.82
C ILE A 145 -14.67 -10.28 3.14
N TRP A 146 -13.53 -10.54 3.78
CA TRP A 146 -12.51 -11.41 3.21
C TRP A 146 -12.94 -12.86 3.09
N HIS A 147 -13.65 -13.38 4.09
CA HIS A 147 -14.25 -14.72 3.98
C HIS A 147 -15.28 -14.79 2.87
N GLU A 148 -16.08 -13.74 2.64
CA GLU A 148 -17.01 -13.68 1.52
C GLU A 148 -16.28 -13.66 0.17
N VAL A 149 -15.22 -12.86 0.02
CA VAL A 149 -14.38 -12.84 -1.19
C VAL A 149 -13.80 -14.23 -1.45
N ILE A 150 -13.23 -14.88 -0.43
CA ILE A 150 -12.65 -16.23 -0.55
C ILE A 150 -13.74 -17.24 -0.95
N ALA A 151 -14.90 -17.22 -0.29
CA ALA A 151 -15.99 -18.16 -0.55
C ALA A 151 -16.61 -18.00 -1.95
N ASN A 152 -16.60 -16.77 -2.49
CA ASN A 152 -17.14 -16.46 -3.81
C ASN A 152 -16.11 -16.61 -4.94
N SER A 153 -14.83 -16.85 -4.61
CA SER A 153 -13.77 -17.03 -5.59
C SER A 153 -13.75 -18.45 -6.17
N THR A 154 -13.44 -18.56 -7.46
CA THR A 154 -13.19 -19.83 -8.13
C THR A 154 -11.87 -20.43 -7.63
N PRO A 155 -11.83 -21.70 -7.17
CA PRO A 155 -10.59 -22.32 -6.69
C PRO A 155 -9.46 -22.27 -7.72
N GLY A 156 -8.33 -21.68 -7.32
CA GLY A 156 -7.14 -21.53 -8.17
C GLY A 156 -7.20 -20.39 -9.19
N SER A 157 -8.27 -19.59 -9.19
CA SER A 157 -8.40 -18.38 -10.00
C SER A 157 -7.93 -17.17 -9.21
N TRP A 158 -7.04 -16.38 -9.80
CA TRP A 158 -6.42 -15.23 -9.15
C TRP A 158 -6.51 -14.00 -10.05
N VAL A 159 -6.78 -12.86 -9.42
CA VAL A 159 -6.81 -11.54 -10.07
C VAL A 159 -5.81 -10.61 -9.37
N PRO A 160 -4.94 -9.94 -10.13
CA PRO A 160 -3.96 -9.02 -9.55
C PRO A 160 -4.47 -7.58 -9.48
N ALA A 161 -4.17 -6.89 -8.38
CA ALA A 161 -3.97 -5.45 -8.36
C ALA A 161 -2.47 -5.18 -8.60
N TYR A 162 -2.15 -4.27 -9.52
CA TYR A 162 -0.78 -3.91 -9.88
C TYR A 162 -0.47 -2.45 -9.54
N GLY A 163 0.67 -2.22 -8.89
CA GLY A 163 1.26 -0.91 -8.67
C GLY A 163 2.71 -0.94 -9.14
N ARG A 164 3.12 0.07 -9.89
CA ARG A 164 4.48 0.14 -10.42
C ARG A 164 4.99 1.56 -10.38
N ALA A 165 6.25 1.73 -9.98
CA ALA A 165 6.95 2.99 -10.13
C ALA A 165 8.39 2.81 -10.62
N VAL A 166 8.78 3.66 -11.56
CA VAL A 166 10.18 3.97 -11.85
C VAL A 166 10.56 5.16 -10.98
N CYS A 167 11.51 4.96 -10.07
CA CYS A 167 11.95 5.93 -9.09
C CYS A 167 13.38 6.37 -9.43
N LEU A 168 13.57 7.53 -10.06
CA LEU A 168 14.88 8.05 -10.44
C LEU A 168 15.56 8.71 -9.23
N LEU A 169 16.16 7.85 -8.40
CA LEU A 169 16.76 8.15 -7.12
C LEU A 169 18.27 7.82 -7.17
N PRO A 170 19.16 8.83 -7.21
CA PRO A 170 20.56 8.63 -7.57
C PRO A 170 21.36 7.82 -6.54
N ASN A 171 20.91 7.75 -5.29
CA ASN A 171 21.60 7.00 -4.23
C ASN A 171 20.99 5.60 -4.01
N VAL A 172 19.87 5.29 -4.66
CA VAL A 172 19.16 4.02 -4.47
C VAL A 172 19.50 3.06 -5.60
N THR A 173 20.04 1.89 -5.24
CA THR A 173 20.15 0.72 -6.12
C THR A 173 19.11 -0.31 -5.72
N ALA A 174 18.78 -1.26 -6.61
CA ALA A 174 17.82 -2.31 -6.35
C ALA A 174 18.22 -3.19 -5.17
N LEU A 175 19.52 -3.50 -5.06
CA LEU A 175 20.08 -4.19 -3.90
C LEU A 175 19.95 -3.34 -2.63
N GLY A 176 20.33 -2.07 -2.70
CA GLY A 176 20.26 -1.15 -1.57
C GLY A 176 18.83 -1.02 -1.03
N PHE A 177 17.86 -0.85 -1.94
CA PHE A 177 16.45 -0.80 -1.59
C PHE A 177 15.95 -2.12 -1.00
N ALA A 178 16.24 -3.27 -1.64
CA ALA A 178 15.82 -4.59 -1.14
C ALA A 178 16.38 -4.90 0.26
N MET A 179 17.58 -4.42 0.57
CA MET A 179 18.17 -4.56 1.89
C MET A 179 17.61 -3.57 2.91
N TRP A 180 17.38 -2.32 2.50
CA TRP A 180 16.74 -1.31 3.35
C TRP A 180 15.32 -1.72 3.71
N SER A 181 14.54 -2.25 2.76
CA SER A 181 13.16 -2.70 2.95
C SER A 181 13.04 -3.94 3.84
N ALA A 182 14.13 -4.68 4.01
CA ALA A 182 14.22 -5.82 4.92
C ALA A 182 14.77 -5.43 6.31
N SER A 183 15.08 -4.14 6.52
CA SER A 183 15.62 -3.63 7.78
C SER A 183 14.51 -3.04 8.67
N PRO A 184 14.75 -2.88 9.98
CA PRO A 184 13.80 -2.22 10.88
C PRO A 184 13.46 -0.77 10.51
N LEU A 185 14.21 -0.14 9.59
CA LEU A 185 13.92 1.21 9.12
C LEU A 185 12.63 1.27 8.32
N GLU A 186 12.29 0.22 7.57
CA GLU A 186 11.05 0.20 6.79
C GLU A 186 9.83 0.09 7.72
N ASP A 187 9.86 -0.79 8.74
CA ASP A 187 8.83 -0.86 9.79
C ASP A 187 8.61 0.53 10.44
N ALA A 188 9.71 1.25 10.75
CA ALA A 188 9.65 2.54 11.43
C ALA A 188 8.96 3.65 10.62
N VAL A 189 8.93 3.53 9.28
CA VAL A 189 8.31 4.53 8.39
C VAL A 189 7.03 4.05 7.73
N ASN A 190 6.69 2.76 7.91
CA ASN A 190 5.54 2.17 7.26
C ASN A 190 4.24 2.90 7.62
N ASN A 191 4.01 3.25 8.88
CA ASN A 191 2.80 3.98 9.31
C ASN A 191 2.65 5.38 8.65
N ALA A 192 3.76 5.97 8.20
CA ALA A 192 3.79 7.25 7.49
C ALA A 192 3.82 7.09 5.95
N ALA A 193 4.04 5.87 5.45
CA ALA A 193 4.11 5.58 4.02
C ALA A 193 2.74 5.69 3.35
N ASN A 194 1.65 5.40 4.07
CA ASN A 194 0.29 5.62 3.61
C ASN A 194 -0.61 6.06 4.78
N ALA A 195 -1.54 6.96 4.49
CA ALA A 195 -2.50 7.45 5.46
C ALA A 195 -3.37 6.35 6.09
N GLU A 196 -3.60 5.24 5.38
CA GLU A 196 -4.38 4.13 5.89
C GLU A 196 -3.53 3.04 6.58
N HIS A 197 -2.23 3.26 6.84
CA HIS A 197 -1.44 2.35 7.69
C HIS A 197 -1.60 2.71 9.17
N TYR A 198 -2.05 1.78 9.99
CA TYR A 198 -2.29 2.01 11.42
C TYR A 198 -1.36 1.20 12.33
N GLY A 199 -0.63 0.24 11.79
CA GLY A 199 0.37 -0.51 12.54
C GLY A 199 1.14 -1.48 11.67
N LYS A 200 2.43 -1.62 11.95
CA LYS A 200 3.28 -2.66 11.36
C LYS A 200 4.37 -3.06 12.33
N ARG A 201 4.51 -4.36 12.52
CA ARG A 201 5.63 -4.94 13.27
C ARG A 201 6.12 -6.22 12.63
N THR A 202 7.42 -6.28 12.38
CA THR A 202 8.09 -7.51 11.99
C THR A 202 8.68 -8.18 13.22
N VAL A 203 8.25 -9.41 13.48
CA VAL A 203 8.68 -10.21 14.64
C VAL A 203 9.33 -11.51 14.18
N GLU A 204 10.38 -11.93 14.91
CA GLU A 204 11.01 -13.22 14.70
C GLU A 204 10.25 -14.31 15.45
N ILE A 205 9.61 -15.23 14.72
CA ILE A 205 8.81 -16.33 15.29
C ILE A 205 9.61 -17.63 15.48
N ALA A 206 10.76 -17.74 14.81
CA ALA A 206 11.77 -18.77 14.98
C ALA A 206 13.12 -18.24 14.47
N PRO A 207 14.27 -18.85 14.83
CA PRO A 207 15.57 -18.37 14.40
C PRO A 207 15.66 -18.15 12.87
N GLY A 208 15.81 -16.89 12.45
CA GLY A 208 15.84 -16.46 11.05
C GLY A 208 14.49 -16.45 10.32
N VAL A 209 13.38 -16.63 11.02
CA VAL A 209 12.02 -16.64 10.46
C VAL A 209 11.26 -15.42 10.96
N LEU A 210 11.10 -14.44 10.07
CA LEU A 210 10.36 -13.22 10.32
C LEU A 210 8.92 -13.33 9.82
N THR A 211 7.99 -12.72 10.55
CA THR A 211 6.63 -12.46 10.09
C THR A 211 6.31 -11.01 10.35
N SER A 212 5.69 -10.35 9.38
CA SER A 212 5.11 -9.02 9.60
C SER A 212 3.65 -9.19 10.04
N GLU A 213 3.24 -8.47 11.07
CA GLU A 213 1.84 -8.21 11.40
C GLU A 213 1.51 -6.78 10.99
N ILE A 214 0.43 -6.61 10.23
CA ILE A 214 0.10 -5.37 9.55
C ILE A 214 -1.37 -5.05 9.77
N LEU A 215 -1.63 -3.81 10.18
CA LEU A 215 -2.96 -3.21 10.23
C LEU A 215 -2.98 -2.05 9.24
N GLU A 216 -3.64 -2.23 8.12
CA GLU A 216 -3.75 -1.21 7.09
C GLU A 216 -5.15 -1.24 6.44
N GLY A 217 -5.57 -0.11 5.88
CA GLY A 217 -6.82 0.07 5.16
C GLY A 217 -6.59 0.34 3.68
N TRP A 218 -7.50 -0.15 2.85
CA TRP A 218 -7.62 0.24 1.45
C TRP A 218 -9.01 -0.12 0.94
N GLY A 219 -9.56 0.69 0.03
CA GLY A 219 -10.89 0.46 -0.53
C GLY A 219 -12.02 0.43 0.52
N GLY A 220 -11.80 1.05 1.69
CA GLY A 220 -12.74 1.03 2.81
C GLY A 220 -12.69 -0.24 3.67
N VAL A 221 -11.67 -1.09 3.52
CA VAL A 221 -11.50 -2.34 4.29
C VAL A 221 -10.25 -2.26 5.17
N THR A 222 -10.44 -2.05 6.47
CA THR A 222 -9.34 -1.99 7.45
C THR A 222 -9.01 -3.38 7.96
N THR A 223 -7.89 -3.95 7.50
CA THR A 223 -7.58 -5.38 7.67
C THR A 223 -6.39 -5.57 8.61
N LEU A 224 -6.52 -6.47 9.58
CA LEU A 224 -5.39 -6.98 10.37
C LEU A 224 -4.95 -8.33 9.81
N PHE A 225 -3.71 -8.44 9.37
CA PHE A 225 -3.18 -9.67 8.78
C PHE A 225 -1.70 -9.89 9.11
N THR A 226 -1.19 -11.05 8.72
CA THR A 226 0.23 -11.40 8.80
C THR A 226 0.77 -11.86 7.46
N VAL A 227 2.10 -11.77 7.30
CA VAL A 227 2.85 -12.30 6.15
C VAL A 227 3.87 -13.32 6.64
N PRO A 228 3.45 -14.58 6.91
CA PRO A 228 4.27 -15.54 7.64
C PRO A 228 5.35 -16.25 6.81
N ASN A 229 5.27 -16.17 5.47
CA ASN A 229 6.09 -16.94 4.55
C ASN A 229 6.62 -16.09 3.38
N TYR A 230 6.96 -14.83 3.66
CA TYR A 230 7.61 -13.98 2.67
C TYR A 230 9.00 -14.52 2.33
N THR A 231 9.20 -14.92 1.07
CA THR A 231 10.43 -15.58 0.62
C THR A 231 11.02 -14.91 -0.61
N THR A 232 12.35 -14.81 -0.62
CA THR A 232 13.17 -14.26 -1.71
C THR A 232 14.20 -15.33 -2.11
N PRO A 233 14.14 -15.92 -3.32
CA PRO A 233 13.14 -15.69 -4.37
C PRO A 233 11.75 -16.27 -4.01
N PRO A 234 10.68 -15.89 -4.74
CA PRO A 234 9.33 -16.39 -4.50
C PRO A 234 9.23 -17.92 -4.66
N ASN A 235 8.43 -18.56 -3.81
CA ASN A 235 8.08 -19.98 -3.96
C ASN A 235 7.08 -20.19 -5.12
N ARG A 236 7.61 -20.35 -6.35
CA ARG A 236 6.79 -20.53 -7.57
C ARG A 236 5.98 -21.82 -7.61
N THR A 237 6.36 -22.84 -6.83
CA THR A 237 5.54 -24.06 -6.69
C THR A 237 4.26 -23.77 -5.90
N MET A 238 4.37 -22.91 -4.89
CA MET A 238 3.23 -22.46 -4.08
C MET A 238 2.39 -21.41 -4.83
N TYR A 239 3.05 -20.54 -5.60
CA TYR A 239 2.41 -19.43 -6.31
C TYR A 239 2.67 -19.52 -7.83
N PRO A 240 2.04 -20.48 -8.54
CA PRO A 240 2.28 -20.68 -9.98
C PRO A 240 1.68 -19.57 -10.86
N PHE A 241 0.83 -18.71 -10.30
CA PHE A 241 0.16 -17.61 -10.99
C PHE A 241 0.97 -16.30 -11.01
N LEU A 242 2.06 -16.19 -10.23
CA LEU A 242 2.89 -14.99 -10.19
C LEU A 242 3.56 -14.72 -11.54
N ASP A 243 3.71 -13.45 -11.91
CA ASP A 243 4.44 -13.03 -13.11
C ASP A 243 5.92 -13.44 -13.05
N GLU A 244 6.49 -13.94 -14.14
CA GLU A 244 7.88 -14.45 -14.15
C GLU A 244 8.93 -13.36 -13.90
N ASN A 245 8.65 -12.10 -14.29
CA ASN A 245 9.48 -10.92 -14.05
C ASN A 245 11.01 -11.15 -14.22
N PRO A 246 11.51 -11.74 -15.32
CA PRO A 246 12.90 -12.18 -15.45
C PRO A 246 13.94 -11.05 -15.42
N LYS A 247 13.51 -9.80 -15.61
CA LYS A 247 14.36 -8.61 -15.53
C LYS A 247 14.54 -8.09 -14.10
N PHE A 248 13.83 -8.66 -13.13
CA PHE A 248 13.86 -8.24 -11.73
C PHE A 248 14.71 -9.22 -10.91
N PRO A 249 15.96 -8.87 -10.57
CA PRO A 249 16.86 -9.76 -9.84
C PRO A 249 16.46 -9.96 -8.38
N TYR A 250 15.74 -9.01 -7.79
CA TYR A 250 15.24 -9.10 -6.41
C TYR A 250 13.72 -9.21 -6.46
N GLN A 251 13.19 -10.34 -6.01
CA GLN A 251 11.76 -10.58 -5.95
C GLN A 251 11.42 -11.33 -4.66
N GLY A 252 10.31 -11.00 -4.04
CA GLY A 252 9.77 -11.78 -2.93
C GLY A 252 8.26 -11.88 -3.00
N ALA A 253 7.72 -12.95 -2.43
CA ALA A 253 6.28 -13.14 -2.31
C ALA A 253 5.92 -13.86 -1.01
N GLY A 254 4.72 -13.59 -0.50
CA GLY A 254 4.19 -14.20 0.71
C GLY A 254 2.67 -14.08 0.80
N ASP A 255 2.06 -14.95 1.59
CA ASP A 255 0.62 -14.94 1.85
C ASP A 255 0.25 -13.75 2.73
N LYS A 256 -0.86 -13.08 2.43
CA LYS A 256 -1.58 -12.22 3.38
C LYS A 256 -2.60 -13.11 4.12
N VAL A 257 -2.36 -13.36 5.41
CA VAL A 257 -3.14 -14.29 6.26
C VAL A 257 -3.92 -13.52 7.32
N LEU A 258 -5.25 -13.70 7.38
CA LEU A 258 -6.11 -13.05 8.37
C LEU A 258 -5.72 -13.40 9.81
N ARG A 259 -5.90 -12.44 10.72
CA ARG A 259 -5.61 -12.57 12.16
C ARG A 259 -6.81 -12.95 13.02
N ASP A 260 -7.87 -13.44 12.40
CA ASP A 260 -9.11 -13.92 13.03
C ASP A 260 -9.01 -15.35 13.61
N GLY A 261 -7.85 -16.00 13.44
CA GLY A 261 -7.58 -17.36 13.92
C GLY A 261 -8.01 -18.48 12.98
N THR A 262 -8.55 -18.16 11.80
CA THR A 262 -8.93 -19.17 10.80
C THR A 262 -7.76 -19.67 9.96
N GLY A 263 -6.70 -18.85 9.86
CA GLY A 263 -5.57 -19.11 8.95
C GLY A 263 -5.92 -18.89 7.48
N ALA A 264 -7.01 -18.17 7.19
CA ALA A 264 -7.43 -17.87 5.83
C ALA A 264 -6.41 -16.96 5.11
N VAL A 265 -5.97 -17.41 3.94
CA VAL A 265 -5.17 -16.61 3.00
C VAL A 265 -6.15 -15.85 2.12
N PHE A 266 -6.15 -14.51 2.22
CA PHE A 266 -7.04 -13.67 1.41
C PHE A 266 -6.32 -13.04 0.21
N GLY A 267 -4.99 -13.02 0.21
CA GLY A 267 -4.20 -12.57 -0.93
C GLY A 267 -2.76 -13.05 -0.87
N VAL A 268 -2.00 -12.81 -1.94
CA VAL A 268 -0.56 -13.06 -2.02
C VAL A 268 0.11 -11.81 -2.55
N LEU A 269 1.02 -11.24 -1.76
CA LEU A 269 1.80 -10.09 -2.18
C LEU A 269 3.04 -10.54 -2.95
N HIS A 270 3.44 -9.80 -3.99
CA HIS A 270 4.60 -10.07 -4.83
C HIS A 270 5.27 -8.75 -5.19
N ILE A 271 6.50 -8.56 -4.70
CA ILE A 271 7.29 -7.34 -4.93
C ILE A 271 8.54 -7.71 -5.72
N ALA A 272 8.83 -6.93 -6.76
CA ALA A 272 9.95 -7.13 -7.66
C ALA A 272 10.69 -5.80 -7.86
N ILE A 273 12.02 -5.80 -7.72
CA ILE A 273 12.86 -4.60 -7.79
C ILE A 273 14.02 -4.83 -8.78
N ARG A 274 14.31 -3.84 -9.62
CA ARG A 274 15.47 -3.82 -10.52
C ARG A 274 16.08 -2.44 -10.65
N ASP A 275 17.37 -2.39 -10.99
CA ASP A 275 18.02 -1.14 -11.38
C ASP A 275 17.53 -0.71 -12.78
N VAL A 276 17.48 0.61 -13.00
CA VAL A 276 17.10 1.21 -14.28
C VAL A 276 17.98 2.41 -14.63
N ASP A 277 18.15 2.63 -15.93
CA ASP A 277 18.66 3.87 -16.48
C ASP A 277 17.46 4.76 -16.87
N GLY A 278 17.45 6.02 -16.44
CA GLY A 278 16.41 6.98 -16.81
C GLY A 278 16.29 7.16 -18.33
N ALA A 279 17.37 6.90 -19.08
CA ALA A 279 17.34 6.95 -20.54
C ALA A 279 16.35 5.96 -21.16
N ASP A 280 16.10 4.82 -20.51
CA ASP A 280 15.09 3.83 -20.95
C ASP A 280 13.65 4.40 -20.88
N TYR A 281 13.47 5.50 -20.14
CA TYR A 281 12.20 6.17 -19.90
C TYR A 281 12.17 7.62 -20.43
N GLY A 282 13.15 8.02 -21.24
CA GLY A 282 13.24 9.38 -21.78
C GLY A 282 13.62 10.45 -20.73
N GLU A 283 14.18 10.03 -19.61
CA GLU A 283 14.61 10.87 -18.50
C GLU A 283 16.14 10.79 -18.30
N THR A 284 16.68 11.52 -17.34
CA THR A 284 18.10 11.45 -16.96
C THR A 284 18.27 10.94 -15.55
N GLY A 285 19.42 10.30 -15.28
CA GLY A 285 19.75 9.77 -13.96
C GLY A 285 19.53 8.26 -13.88
N SER A 286 19.95 7.66 -12.78
CA SER A 286 19.73 6.25 -12.45
C SER A 286 18.69 6.12 -11.36
N GLY A 287 18.16 4.92 -11.19
CA GLY A 287 17.31 4.62 -10.06
C GLY A 287 16.87 3.17 -10.05
N ILE A 288 15.68 2.94 -9.51
CA ILE A 288 15.08 1.62 -9.42
C ILE A 288 13.70 1.60 -10.05
N GLU A 289 13.28 0.44 -10.52
CA GLU A 289 11.89 0.15 -10.81
C GLU A 289 11.38 -0.86 -9.78
N ILE A 290 10.26 -0.52 -9.17
CA ILE A 290 9.52 -1.35 -8.24
C ILE A 290 8.22 -1.74 -8.93
N SER A 291 7.98 -3.04 -9.05
CA SER A 291 6.71 -3.63 -9.45
C SER A 291 6.15 -4.40 -8.27
N ALA A 292 5.00 -3.95 -7.77
CA ALA A 292 4.24 -4.62 -6.73
C ALA A 292 2.93 -5.16 -7.31
N ALA A 293 2.55 -6.34 -6.85
CA ALA A 293 1.26 -6.93 -7.12
C ALA A 293 0.71 -7.54 -5.84
N VAL A 294 -0.60 -7.41 -5.64
CA VAL A 294 -1.34 -8.24 -4.70
C VAL A 294 -2.36 -9.05 -5.47
N TRP A 295 -2.22 -10.36 -5.38
CA TRP A 295 -3.08 -11.33 -6.02
C TRP A 295 -4.18 -11.74 -5.05
N TYR A 296 -5.42 -11.55 -5.46
CA TYR A 296 -6.61 -11.97 -4.72
C TYR A 296 -7.33 -13.09 -5.46
N GLY A 297 -8.25 -13.78 -4.78
CA GLY A 297 -9.23 -14.61 -5.47
C GLY A 297 -10.11 -13.77 -6.41
N ASP A 298 -10.59 -14.36 -7.50
CA ASP A 298 -11.41 -13.67 -8.53
C ASP A 298 -12.81 -13.20 -8.05
N GLY A 299 -13.17 -13.47 -6.80
CA GLY A 299 -14.31 -12.84 -6.12
C GLY A 299 -14.05 -11.39 -5.69
N ALA A 300 -12.80 -10.90 -5.74
CA ALA A 300 -12.49 -9.51 -5.44
C ALA A 300 -12.99 -8.57 -6.56
N GLY A 301 -13.77 -7.55 -6.20
CA GLY A 301 -14.31 -6.58 -7.15
C GLY A 301 -13.23 -5.63 -7.71
N ASP A 302 -13.36 -5.19 -8.96
CA ASP A 302 -12.34 -4.34 -9.60
C ASP A 302 -12.21 -2.95 -8.97
N ASP A 303 -13.27 -2.41 -8.34
CA ASP A 303 -13.16 -1.14 -7.60
C ASP A 303 -12.30 -1.29 -6.34
N PHE A 304 -12.34 -2.46 -5.70
CA PHE A 304 -11.45 -2.79 -4.60
C PHE A 304 -10.01 -2.96 -5.11
N LEU A 305 -9.82 -3.69 -6.22
CA LEU A 305 -8.51 -3.80 -6.86
C LEU A 305 -7.96 -2.43 -7.23
N GLU A 306 -8.80 -1.52 -7.72
CA GLU A 306 -8.38 -0.15 -8.04
C GLU A 306 -7.89 0.62 -6.81
N ALA A 307 -8.55 0.48 -5.68
CA ALA A 307 -8.09 1.07 -4.43
C ALA A 307 -6.71 0.51 -4.02
N GLU A 308 -6.50 -0.81 -4.14
CA GLU A 308 -5.20 -1.44 -3.89
C GLU A 308 -4.11 -0.92 -4.86
N ARG A 309 -4.43 -0.75 -6.15
CA ARG A 309 -3.49 -0.18 -7.14
C ARG A 309 -3.03 1.23 -6.74
N GLN A 310 -3.96 2.07 -6.28
CA GLN A 310 -3.66 3.43 -5.82
C GLN A 310 -2.85 3.40 -4.52
N HIS A 311 -3.24 2.53 -3.58
CA HIS A 311 -2.55 2.32 -2.31
C HIS A 311 -1.07 1.95 -2.54
N MET A 312 -0.78 0.96 -3.39
CA MET A 312 0.58 0.55 -3.71
C MET A 312 1.40 1.66 -4.36
N VAL A 313 0.83 2.49 -5.24
CA VAL A 313 1.57 3.61 -5.85
C VAL A 313 2.01 4.63 -4.79
N ILE A 314 1.12 4.96 -3.84
CA ILE A 314 1.44 5.87 -2.72
C ILE A 314 2.61 5.30 -1.91
N GLU A 315 2.50 4.05 -1.49
CA GLU A 315 3.52 3.37 -0.68
C GLU A 315 4.85 3.32 -1.41
N ILE A 316 4.88 2.84 -2.66
CA ILE A 316 6.12 2.68 -3.43
C ILE A 316 6.88 4.00 -3.49
N VAL A 317 6.21 5.12 -3.77
CA VAL A 317 6.86 6.43 -3.86
C VAL A 317 7.37 6.89 -2.49
N ASN A 318 6.53 6.84 -1.46
CA ASN A 318 6.90 7.32 -0.12
C ASN A 318 8.04 6.48 0.50
N VAL A 319 7.98 5.15 0.35
CA VAL A 319 8.99 4.22 0.85
C VAL A 319 10.30 4.37 0.08
N ALA A 320 10.26 4.53 -1.25
CA ALA A 320 11.48 4.76 -2.05
C ALA A 320 12.14 6.10 -1.72
N LEU A 321 11.35 7.16 -1.48
CA LEU A 321 11.87 8.45 -1.02
C LEU A 321 12.55 8.33 0.34
N GLN A 322 11.96 7.57 1.27
CA GLN A 322 12.56 7.37 2.57
C GLN A 322 13.88 6.59 2.49
N ALA A 323 13.93 5.53 1.66
CA ALA A 323 15.17 4.79 1.41
C ALA A 323 16.27 5.71 0.84
N GLN A 324 15.93 6.59 -0.11
CA GLN A 324 16.85 7.62 -0.63
C GLN A 324 17.39 8.52 0.51
N LYS A 325 16.52 9.02 1.39
CA LYS A 325 16.90 9.87 2.53
C LYS A 325 17.81 9.14 3.52
N ASP A 326 17.50 7.89 3.84
CA ASP A 326 18.27 7.10 4.81
C ASP A 326 19.64 6.72 4.25
N ILE A 327 19.73 6.43 2.94
CA ILE A 327 21.01 6.17 2.28
C ILE A 327 21.83 7.45 2.18
N GLU A 328 21.23 8.56 1.75
CA GLU A 328 21.91 9.85 1.58
C GLU A 328 22.45 10.40 2.91
N SER A 329 21.70 10.25 3.99
CA SER A 329 22.11 10.65 5.33
C SER A 329 23.11 9.68 6.00
N GLY A 330 23.28 8.48 5.45
CA GLY A 330 24.11 7.42 6.02
C GLY A 330 23.46 6.68 7.20
N VAL A 331 22.17 6.92 7.49
CA VAL A 331 21.38 6.12 8.44
C VAL A 331 21.34 4.66 7.99
N PHE A 332 21.21 4.43 6.69
CA PHE A 332 21.37 3.13 6.07
C PHE A 332 22.63 3.08 5.21
N VAL A 333 23.54 2.17 5.55
CA VAL A 333 24.76 1.96 4.77
C VAL A 333 24.53 0.79 3.83
N VAL A 334 24.43 1.08 2.53
CA VAL A 334 24.37 0.03 1.49
C VAL A 334 25.64 -0.81 1.57
N PRO A 335 25.55 -2.13 1.79
CA PRO A 335 26.74 -2.96 1.85
C PRO A 335 27.47 -2.93 0.51
N SER A 336 28.72 -2.48 0.54
CA SER A 336 29.61 -2.73 -0.58
C SER A 336 29.98 -4.21 -0.57
N PHE A 337 29.45 -4.98 -1.51
CA PHE A 337 30.08 -6.24 -1.84
C PHE A 337 31.42 -5.88 -2.43
N GLY A 338 32.47 -5.95 -1.60
CA GLY A 338 33.83 -5.59 -1.97
C GLY A 338 34.11 -6.13 -3.36
N SER A 339 34.45 -5.24 -4.29
CA SER A 339 34.85 -5.64 -5.62
C SER A 339 35.90 -6.71 -5.43
N LYS A 340 35.60 -7.97 -5.77
CA LYS A 340 36.68 -8.94 -5.98
C LYS A 340 37.53 -8.29 -7.07
N SER A 341 38.69 -7.81 -6.67
CA SER A 341 39.70 -7.31 -7.59
C SER A 341 39.91 -8.39 -8.64
N LYS A 342 39.49 -8.06 -9.87
CA LYS A 342 39.74 -8.69 -11.18
C LYS A 342 40.29 -10.12 -11.18
#